data_AF-A0A917J4A1-F1
#
_entry.id   AF-A0A917J4A1-F1
#
_cell.length_a   1.000
_cell.length_b   1.000
_cell.length_c   1.000
_cell.angle_alpha   90.00
_cell.angle_beta   90.00
_cell.angle_gamma   90.00
#
_symmetry.space_group_name_H-M   'P 1'
#
loop_
_entity.id
_entity.type
_entity.pdbx_description
1 polymer ?
#
loop_
_entity_poly.entity_id
_entity_poly.type
_entity_poly.pdbx_seq_one_letter_code
_entity_poly.pdbx_strand_id
1 'polypeptide(L)'
;MKSAYEQEREHTAINDLLAVPLVWTATPEDFLDLVHVSTYAANPNNLPLTSAEKAQGLKPATVDNMARAFMEVIDVNLAPYKDFSDLQKQRACYFNTAMPSPATADIADNCLPASVIHMPRHPATEETLLQWADAFISKTARYIRFDNILFSKIVLAMKLG
;
A
#
# COMPACT_ATOMS: atom_id res chain seq x y z
N MET A 1 -4.48 -20.81 6.95
CA MET A 1 -5.55 -20.13 7.72
C MET A 1 -4.86 -19.18 8.66
N LYS A 2 -5.13 -17.87 8.58
CA LYS A 2 -4.65 -16.91 9.59
C LYS A 2 -5.43 -17.13 10.88
N SER A 3 -4.76 -17.00 12.02
CA SER A 3 -5.42 -17.08 13.33
C SER A 3 -6.43 -15.94 13.49
N ALA A 4 -7.52 -16.16 14.23
CA ALA A 4 -8.50 -15.10 14.54
C ALA A 4 -7.83 -13.86 15.15
N TYR A 5 -6.78 -14.07 15.94
CA TYR A 5 -5.97 -13.02 16.56
C TYR A 5 -5.10 -12.23 15.54
N GLU A 6 -4.64 -12.88 14.47
CA GLU A 6 -3.92 -12.22 13.37
C GLU A 6 -4.89 -11.38 12.53
N GLN A 7 -6.12 -11.86 12.31
CA GLN A 7 -7.16 -11.12 11.60
C GLN A 7 -7.61 -9.88 12.37
N GLU A 8 -7.82 -9.97 13.69
CA GLU A 8 -8.19 -8.82 14.53
C GLU A 8 -7.09 -7.76 14.55
N ARG A 9 -5.82 -8.15 14.70
CA ARG A 9 -4.68 -7.21 14.64
C ARG A 9 -4.55 -6.54 13.27
N GLU A 10 -4.70 -7.30 12.18
CA GLU A 10 -4.66 -6.73 10.83
C GLU A 10 -5.81 -5.73 10.61
N HIS A 11 -7.02 -6.04 11.10
CA HIS A 11 -8.16 -5.12 11.02
C HIS A 11 -7.96 -3.83 11.82
N THR A 12 -7.44 -3.91 13.05
CA THR A 12 -7.15 -2.72 13.86
C THR A 12 -6.07 -1.86 13.20
N ALA A 13 -4.97 -2.46 12.75
CA ALA A 13 -3.89 -1.73 12.08
C ALA A 13 -4.36 -1.04 10.77
N ILE A 14 -5.25 -1.68 10.01
CA ILE A 14 -5.84 -1.09 8.80
C ILE A 14 -6.80 0.04 9.16
N ASN A 15 -7.62 -0.09 10.20
CA ASN A 15 -8.53 0.98 10.62
C ASN A 15 -7.77 2.22 11.10
N ASP A 16 -6.66 2.04 11.83
CA ASP A 16 -5.78 3.13 12.23
C ASP A 16 -5.13 3.80 11.01
N LEU A 17 -4.70 3.00 10.02
CA LEU A 17 -4.20 3.47 8.73
C LEU A 17 -5.28 4.23 7.93
N LEU A 18 -6.55 3.83 8.05
CA LEU A 18 -7.70 4.51 7.43
C LEU A 18 -8.15 5.77 8.18
N ALA A 19 -7.77 5.96 9.45
CA ALA A 19 -8.11 7.15 10.22
C ALA A 19 -7.21 8.36 9.92
N VAL A 20 -5.95 8.14 9.50
CA VAL A 20 -4.95 9.20 9.34
C VAL A 20 -4.56 9.38 7.86
N PRO A 21 -4.52 10.61 7.31
CA PRO A 21 -3.98 10.84 5.96
C PRO A 21 -2.57 10.25 5.82
N LEU A 22 -2.24 9.71 4.64
CA LEU A 22 -0.89 9.25 4.35
C LEU A 22 -0.02 10.47 4.08
N VAL A 23 0.98 10.70 4.93
CA VAL A 23 1.99 11.73 4.69
C VAL A 23 2.94 11.20 3.62
N TRP A 24 2.66 11.47 2.35
CA TRP A 24 3.47 10.97 1.25
C TRP A 24 4.82 11.70 1.17
N THR A 25 5.87 11.03 1.66
CA THR A 25 7.26 11.49 1.57
C THR A 25 8.06 10.80 0.46
N ALA A 26 7.38 9.97 -0.35
CA ALA A 26 7.94 9.17 -1.45
C ALA A 26 9.00 8.15 -1.00
N THR A 27 8.81 7.56 0.18
CA THR A 27 9.63 6.48 0.74
C THR A 27 9.04 5.10 0.40
N PRO A 28 9.84 4.01 0.46
CA PRO A 28 9.34 2.65 0.33
C PRO A 28 8.21 2.33 1.33
N GLU A 29 8.27 2.86 2.55
CA GLU A 29 7.28 2.67 3.60
C GLU A 29 5.93 3.30 3.25
N ASP A 30 5.94 4.52 2.68
CA ASP A 30 4.73 5.16 2.17
C ASP A 30 4.05 4.30 1.09
N PHE A 31 4.86 3.65 0.24
CA PHE A 31 4.35 2.73 -0.77
C PHE A 31 3.76 1.47 -0.17
N LEU A 32 4.37 0.90 0.87
CA LEU A 32 3.77 -0.23 1.59
C LEU A 32 2.41 0.17 2.20
N ASP A 33 2.31 1.35 2.80
CA ASP A 33 1.04 1.88 3.31
C ASP A 33 -0.01 2.06 2.23
N LEU A 34 0.39 2.64 1.10
CA LEU A 34 -0.48 2.80 -0.05
C LEU A 34 -1.01 1.46 -0.57
N VAL A 35 -0.15 0.44 -0.65
CA VAL A 35 -0.53 -0.91 -1.04
C VAL A 35 -1.54 -1.48 -0.06
N HIS A 36 -1.33 -1.34 1.25
CA HIS A 36 -2.25 -1.86 2.27
C HIS A 36 -3.63 -1.19 2.20
N VAL A 37 -3.67 0.14 2.19
CA VAL A 37 -4.91 0.92 2.03
C VAL A 37 -5.65 0.49 0.77
N SER A 38 -4.94 0.43 -0.36
CA SER A 38 -5.55 0.13 -1.66
C SER A 38 -6.03 -1.31 -1.75
N THR A 39 -5.31 -2.25 -1.13
CA THR A 39 -5.72 -3.66 -1.03
C THR A 39 -7.03 -3.79 -0.27
N TYR A 40 -7.13 -3.13 0.89
CA TYR A 40 -8.37 -3.11 1.67
C TYR A 40 -9.51 -2.47 0.87
N ALA A 41 -9.27 -1.31 0.27
CA ALA A 41 -10.30 -0.60 -0.48
C ALA A 41 -10.73 -1.33 -1.77
N ALA A 42 -9.85 -2.14 -2.36
CA ALA A 42 -10.14 -2.93 -3.55
C ALA A 42 -10.95 -4.18 -3.27
N ASN A 43 -10.93 -4.70 -2.03
CA ASN A 43 -11.58 -5.96 -1.70
C ASN A 43 -12.16 -5.98 -0.27
N PRO A 44 -13.02 -5.01 0.10
CA PRO A 44 -13.54 -4.90 1.46
C PRO A 44 -14.40 -6.11 1.87
N ASN A 45 -14.98 -6.83 0.91
CA ASN A 45 -15.83 -8.00 1.15
C ASN A 45 -15.11 -9.33 0.92
N ASN A 46 -13.83 -9.29 0.55
CA ASN A 46 -13.02 -10.46 0.23
C ASN A 46 -13.68 -11.42 -0.79
N LEU A 47 -14.28 -10.88 -1.85
CA LEU A 47 -15.00 -11.71 -2.83
C LEU A 47 -14.02 -12.50 -3.72
N PRO A 48 -14.33 -13.77 -4.03
CA PRO A 48 -13.51 -14.58 -4.92
C PRO A 48 -13.62 -14.10 -6.37
N LEU A 49 -12.57 -14.33 -7.17
CA LEU A 49 -12.64 -14.07 -8.62
C LEU A 49 -13.59 -15.04 -9.30
N THR A 50 -14.41 -14.48 -10.18
CA THR A 50 -15.22 -15.21 -11.16
C THR A 50 -14.34 -15.84 -12.24
N SER A 51 -14.88 -16.85 -12.93
CA SER A 51 -14.18 -17.49 -14.06
C SER A 51 -13.90 -16.52 -15.21
N ALA A 52 -14.78 -15.54 -15.44
CA ALA A 52 -14.61 -14.53 -16.48
C ALA A 52 -13.44 -13.59 -16.17
N GLU A 53 -13.33 -13.11 -14.92
CA GLU A 53 -12.22 -12.25 -14.48
C GLU A 53 -10.88 -12.99 -14.57
N LYS A 54 -10.85 -14.28 -14.20
CA LYS A 54 -9.65 -15.12 -14.37
C LYS A 54 -9.25 -15.26 -15.85
N ALA A 55 -10.22 -15.44 -16.74
CA ALA A 55 -9.97 -15.53 -18.18
C ALA A 55 -9.42 -14.22 -18.78
N GLN A 56 -9.73 -13.07 -18.16
CA GLN A 56 -9.16 -11.77 -18.50
C GLN A 56 -7.75 -11.55 -17.91
N GLY A 57 -7.23 -12.51 -17.13
CA GLY A 57 -5.92 -12.41 -16.49
C GLY A 57 -5.91 -11.58 -15.20
N LEU A 58 -7.08 -11.21 -14.66
CA LEU A 58 -7.16 -10.46 -13.41
C LEU A 58 -6.70 -11.33 -12.23
N LYS A 59 -6.05 -10.67 -11.27
CA LYS A 59 -5.61 -11.27 -10.01
C LYS A 59 -6.43 -10.75 -8.83
N PRO A 60 -6.55 -11.53 -7.74
CA PRO A 60 -7.14 -11.03 -6.50
C PRO A 60 -6.31 -9.88 -5.94
N ALA A 61 -7.00 -8.89 -5.36
CA ALA A 61 -6.40 -7.80 -4.61
C ALA A 61 -5.86 -8.33 -3.27
N THR A 62 -4.77 -9.08 -3.34
CA THR A 62 -3.90 -9.35 -2.19
C THR A 62 -2.79 -8.30 -2.14
N VAL A 63 -2.18 -8.11 -0.98
CA VAL A 63 -1.09 -7.12 -0.79
C VAL A 63 0.01 -7.31 -1.83
N ASP A 64 0.47 -8.54 -2.06
CA ASP A 64 1.54 -8.82 -3.04
C ASP A 64 1.12 -8.59 -4.50
N ASN A 65 -0.12 -8.92 -4.85
CA ASN A 65 -0.62 -8.69 -6.20
C ASN A 65 -0.84 -7.20 -6.47
N MET A 66 -1.35 -6.47 -5.47
CA MET A 66 -1.54 -5.03 -5.54
C MET A 66 -0.19 -4.31 -5.66
N ALA A 67 0.80 -4.67 -4.85
CA ALA A 67 2.15 -4.12 -4.95
C ALA A 67 2.76 -4.33 -6.35
N ARG A 68 2.66 -5.57 -6.88
CA ARG A 68 3.12 -5.86 -8.24
C ARG A 68 2.39 -5.01 -9.27
N ALA A 69 1.07 -4.92 -9.18
CA ALA A 69 0.28 -4.12 -10.11
C ALA A 69 0.62 -2.63 -10.05
N PHE A 70 0.93 -2.09 -8.86
CA PHE A 70 1.39 -0.72 -8.73
C PHE A 70 2.76 -0.53 -9.37
N MET A 71 3.72 -1.44 -9.16
CA MET A 71 5.04 -1.37 -9.80
C MET A 71 4.99 -1.47 -11.34
N GLU A 72 3.93 -2.03 -11.92
CA GLU A 72 3.70 -1.98 -13.37
C GLU A 72 3.22 -0.59 -13.85
N VAL A 73 2.61 0.20 -12.95
CA VAL A 73 1.95 1.48 -13.27
C VAL A 73 2.81 2.68 -12.89
N ILE A 74 3.63 2.55 -11.85
CA ILE A 74 4.52 3.60 -11.32
C ILE A 74 5.93 3.04 -11.11
N ASP A 75 6.92 3.92 -11.20
CA ASP A 75 8.31 3.57 -10.93
C ASP A 75 8.59 3.67 -9.42
N VAL A 76 8.89 2.52 -8.81
CA VAL A 76 9.07 2.37 -7.36
C VAL A 76 10.50 1.97 -7.08
N ASN A 77 11.26 2.89 -6.47
CA ASN A 77 12.55 2.55 -5.89
C ASN A 77 12.34 2.01 -4.47
N LEU A 78 12.65 0.73 -4.27
CA LEU A 78 12.56 0.07 -2.96
C LEU A 78 13.86 0.09 -2.16
N ALA A 79 14.95 0.70 -2.64
CA ALA A 79 16.18 0.77 -1.86
C ALA A 79 15.93 1.45 -0.49
N PRO A 80 16.52 0.95 0.62
CA PRO A 80 17.56 -0.09 0.69
C PRO A 80 17.05 -1.54 0.72
N TYR A 81 15.73 -1.76 0.63
CA TYR A 81 15.15 -3.10 0.65
C TYR A 81 15.48 -3.88 -0.62
N LYS A 82 15.68 -5.18 -0.48
CA LYS A 82 15.95 -6.06 -1.63
C LYS A 82 14.74 -6.14 -2.57
N ASP A 83 13.56 -6.25 -1.98
CA ASP A 83 12.29 -6.38 -2.67
C ASP A 83 11.12 -6.00 -1.73
N PHE A 84 9.90 -6.04 -2.25
CA PHE A 84 8.71 -5.69 -1.47
C PHE A 84 8.47 -6.63 -0.27
N SER A 85 8.83 -7.90 -0.41
CA SER A 85 8.67 -8.87 0.67
C SER A 85 9.67 -8.62 1.81
N ASP A 86 10.86 -8.15 1.50
CA ASP A 86 11.84 -7.68 2.49
C ASP A 86 11.32 -6.44 3.25
N LEU A 87 10.78 -5.45 2.54
CA LEU A 87 10.13 -4.27 3.13
C LEU A 87 8.98 -4.66 4.09
N GLN A 88 8.09 -5.57 3.67
CA GLN A 88 7.00 -6.07 4.52
C GLN A 88 7.51 -6.71 5.82
N LYS A 89 8.58 -7.53 5.74
CA LYS A 89 9.17 -8.20 6.91
C LYS A 89 9.81 -7.22 7.87
N GLN A 90 10.60 -6.29 7.36
CA GLN A 90 11.31 -5.32 8.20
C GLN A 90 10.32 -4.41 8.92
N ARG A 91 9.24 -3.98 8.26
CA ARG A 91 8.17 -3.22 8.92
C ARG A 91 7.42 -4.02 9.99
N ALA A 92 7.14 -5.30 9.73
CA ALA A 92 6.52 -6.18 10.73
C ALA A 92 7.39 -6.38 11.99
N CYS A 93 8.72 -6.25 11.87
CA CYS A 93 9.63 -6.26 13.01
C CYS A 93 9.56 -4.97 13.86
N TYR A 94 9.33 -3.81 13.25
CA TYR A 94 9.14 -2.54 13.96
C TYR A 94 7.83 -2.49 14.75
N PHE A 95 6.74 -3.10 14.25
CA PHE A 95 5.47 -3.15 14.99
C PHE A 95 5.38 -4.26 16.06
N ASN A 96 6.24 -5.29 15.99
CA ASN A 96 6.32 -6.32 17.03
C ASN A 96 7.34 -6.02 18.14
N THR A 97 8.12 -4.93 18.00
CA THR A 97 8.93 -4.41 19.11
C THR A 97 8.06 -3.45 19.93
N ALA A 98 7.43 -4.01 20.97
CA ALA A 98 7.04 -3.20 22.11
C ALA A 98 8.27 -2.40 22.58
N MET A 99 8.18 -1.06 22.52
CA MET A 99 9.02 -0.06 23.21
C MET A 99 10.49 -0.47 23.46
N PRO A 100 11.47 0.02 22.68
CA PRO A 100 12.84 0.03 23.15
C PRO A 100 12.98 1.13 24.21
N SER A 101 13.34 0.71 25.42
CA SER A 101 14.01 1.53 26.43
C SER A 101 15.12 2.39 25.80
N PRO A 102 15.32 3.65 26.22
CA PRO A 102 16.30 4.55 25.60
C PRO A 102 17.71 4.21 26.10
N ALA A 103 18.32 3.17 25.55
CA ALA A 103 19.72 2.86 25.79
C ALA A 103 20.29 1.97 24.69
N THR A 104 20.59 2.57 23.53
CA THR A 104 21.75 2.28 22.66
C THR A 104 21.60 3.08 21.36
N ALA A 105 21.92 4.38 21.46
CA ALA A 105 22.28 5.18 20.31
C ALA A 105 23.73 4.81 19.95
N ASP A 106 23.92 3.85 19.04
CA ASP A 106 25.22 3.61 18.37
C ASP A 106 25.10 2.77 17.09
N ILE A 107 24.03 2.98 16.32
CA ILE A 107 23.98 2.59 14.90
C ILE A 107 23.47 3.79 14.11
N ALA A 108 24.25 4.87 14.14
CA ALA A 108 24.11 6.02 13.26
C ALA A 108 25.34 6.03 12.34
N ASP A 109 25.19 5.53 11.10
CA ASP A 109 25.93 5.97 9.89
C ASP A 109 25.85 4.90 8.79
N ASN A 110 24.66 4.61 8.25
CA ASN A 110 24.48 4.13 6.87
C ASN A 110 23.01 4.04 6.43
N CYS A 111 22.12 4.89 6.95
CA CYS A 111 20.80 5.06 6.33
C CYS A 111 20.99 5.91 5.06
N LEU A 112 21.25 5.23 3.93
CA LEU A 112 21.16 5.84 2.61
C LEU A 112 19.80 6.53 2.49
N PRO A 113 19.73 7.78 1.98
CA PRO A 113 18.46 8.46 1.78
C PRO A 113 17.66 7.71 0.70
N ALA A 114 16.72 6.87 1.15
CA ALA A 114 15.75 6.21 0.28
C ALA A 114 14.80 7.28 -0.27
N SER A 115 15.16 7.80 -1.44
CA SER A 115 14.29 8.62 -2.25
C SER A 115 14.48 8.15 -3.67
N VAL A 116 13.44 7.58 -4.27
CA VAL A 116 12.48 8.33 -5.07
C VAL A 116 11.49 7.31 -5.61
N ILE A 117 10.30 7.23 -5.00
CA ILE A 117 9.16 6.70 -5.73
C ILE A 117 8.71 7.80 -6.69
N HIS A 118 9.00 7.62 -7.98
CA HIS A 118 8.59 8.55 -9.01
C HIS A 118 7.11 8.30 -9.32
N MET A 119 6.24 8.83 -8.47
CA MET A 119 4.87 9.07 -8.88
C MET A 119 4.84 10.30 -9.80
N PRO A 120 4.09 10.28 -10.91
CA PRO A 120 3.88 11.48 -11.71
C PRO A 120 3.28 12.55 -10.79
N ARG A 121 4.06 13.63 -10.56
CA ARG A 121 3.81 14.82 -9.72
C ARG A 121 2.65 14.66 -8.72
N HIS A 122 2.98 14.48 -7.44
CA HIS A 122 2.00 14.50 -6.35
C HIS A 122 1.03 15.68 -6.56
N PRO A 123 -0.28 15.43 -6.65
CA PRO A 123 -1.25 16.48 -6.94
C PRO A 123 -1.32 17.47 -5.77
N ALA A 124 -1.44 18.77 -6.06
CA ALA A 124 -1.39 19.84 -5.05
C ALA A 124 -2.77 20.29 -4.56
N THR A 125 -3.85 19.79 -5.17
CA THR A 125 -5.24 20.13 -4.82
C THR A 125 -6.12 18.88 -4.77
N GLU A 126 -7.19 18.92 -3.97
CA GLU A 126 -8.15 17.82 -3.81
C GLU A 126 -8.76 17.33 -5.16
N GLU A 127 -9.11 18.26 -6.05
CA GLU A 127 -9.63 17.92 -7.38
C GLU A 127 -8.59 17.19 -8.23
N THR A 128 -7.31 17.59 -8.13
CA THR A 128 -6.22 16.91 -8.83
C THR A 128 -5.87 15.55 -8.20
N LEU A 129 -6.12 15.36 -6.90
CA LEU A 129 -5.98 14.08 -6.21
C LEU A 129 -7.03 13.07 -6.66
N LEU A 130 -8.28 13.48 -6.81
CA LEU A 130 -9.34 12.63 -7.34
C LEU A 130 -9.06 12.19 -8.79
N GLN A 131 -8.63 13.12 -9.65
CA GLN A 131 -8.27 12.80 -11.03
C GLN A 131 -7.06 11.87 -11.11
N TRP A 132 -6.06 12.08 -10.24
CA TRP A 132 -4.90 11.21 -10.14
C TRP A 132 -5.29 9.81 -9.66
N ALA A 133 -6.10 9.71 -8.59
CA ALA A 133 -6.59 8.45 -8.05
C ALA A 133 -7.43 7.70 -9.07
N ASP A 134 -8.27 8.40 -9.84
CA ASP A 134 -9.05 7.84 -10.94
C ASP A 134 -8.15 7.24 -12.03
N ALA A 135 -7.17 8.00 -12.51
CA ALA A 135 -6.23 7.55 -13.53
C ALA A 135 -5.38 6.37 -13.05
N PHE A 136 -4.93 6.41 -11.80
CA PHE A 136 -4.11 5.37 -11.19
C PHE A 136 -4.91 4.07 -11.01
N ILE A 137 -6.07 4.12 -10.36
CA ILE A 137 -6.93 2.95 -10.16
C ILE A 137 -7.38 2.36 -11.50
N SER A 138 -7.71 3.20 -12.49
CA SER A 138 -8.12 2.71 -13.81
C SER A 138 -7.00 1.97 -14.56
N LYS A 139 -5.73 2.35 -14.36
CA LYS A 139 -4.58 1.59 -14.88
C LYS A 139 -4.37 0.29 -14.11
N THR A 140 -4.43 0.34 -12.78
CA THR A 140 -4.26 -0.84 -11.92
C THR A 140 -5.37 -1.88 -12.13
N ALA A 141 -6.59 -1.45 -12.43
CA ALA A 141 -7.74 -2.32 -12.70
C ALA A 141 -7.56 -3.24 -13.93
N ARG A 142 -6.52 -3.04 -14.74
CA ARG A 142 -6.11 -3.95 -15.81
C ARG A 142 -5.43 -5.23 -15.29
N TYR A 143 -4.91 -5.19 -14.06
CA TYR A 143 -4.14 -6.27 -13.46
C TYR A 143 -4.84 -6.87 -12.24
N ILE A 144 -5.60 -6.04 -11.50
CA ILE A 144 -6.21 -6.39 -10.23
C ILE A 144 -7.72 -6.21 -10.31
N ARG A 145 -8.42 -7.18 -9.73
CA ARG A 145 -9.86 -7.12 -9.56
C ARG A 145 -10.23 -6.21 -8.38
N PHE A 146 -11.14 -5.27 -8.63
CA PHE A 146 -11.69 -4.36 -7.63
C PHE A 146 -13.18 -4.70 -7.38
N ASP A 147 -13.54 -4.96 -6.12
CA ASP A 147 -14.94 -5.06 -5.66
C ASP A 147 -15.72 -3.78 -5.94
N ASN A 148 -15.10 -2.64 -5.63
CA ASN A 148 -15.72 -1.34 -5.69
C ASN A 148 -14.70 -0.28 -6.13
N ILE A 149 -14.59 -0.12 -7.45
CA ILE A 149 -13.66 0.83 -8.08
C ILE A 149 -13.87 2.25 -7.55
N LEU A 150 -15.13 2.69 -7.37
CA LEU A 150 -15.42 4.05 -6.91
C LEU A 150 -14.94 4.27 -5.47
N PHE A 151 -15.19 3.30 -4.59
CA PHE A 151 -14.71 3.35 -3.21
C PHE A 151 -13.18 3.39 -3.15
N SER A 152 -12.50 2.57 -3.95
CA SER A 152 -11.03 2.58 -4.00
C SER A 152 -10.45 3.91 -4.46
N LYS A 153 -11.09 4.60 -5.42
CA LYS A 153 -10.69 5.94 -5.87
C LYS A 153 -10.84 6.98 -4.75
N ILE A 154 -11.97 6.97 -4.05
CA ILE A 154 -12.26 7.91 -2.95
C ILE A 154 -11.29 7.70 -1.80
N VAL A 155 -11.10 6.45 -1.35
CA VAL A 155 -10.17 6.13 -0.26
C VAL A 155 -8.76 6.57 -0.63
N LEU A 156 -8.31 6.30 -1.86
CA LEU A 156 -7.00 6.72 -2.32
C LEU A 156 -6.84 8.24 -2.34
N ALA A 157 -7.82 8.98 -2.87
CA ALA A 157 -7.80 10.44 -2.91
C ALA A 157 -7.81 11.07 -1.51
N MET A 158 -8.63 10.56 -0.60
CA MET A 158 -8.66 11.01 0.80
C MET A 158 -7.36 10.74 1.54
N LYS A 159 -6.66 9.66 1.16
CA LYS A 159 -5.41 9.26 1.82
C LYS A 159 -4.21 10.06 1.35
N LEU A 160 -4.25 10.62 0.15
CA LEU A 160 -3.15 11.40 -0.42
C LEU A 160 -3.35 12.93 -0.29
N GLY A 161 -4.45 13.36 0.34
CA GLY A 161 -4.82 14.77 0.52
C GLY A 161 -4.48 15.37 1.87
#